data_AF-A0A960KBG4-F1
#
_entry.id   AF-A0A960KBG4-F1
#
_cell.length_a   1.000
_cell.length_b   1.000
_cell.length_c   1.000
_cell.angle_alpha   90.00
_cell.angle_beta   90.00
_cell.angle_gamma   90.00
#
_symmetry.space_group_name_H-M   'P 1'
#
loop_
_entity.id
_entity.type
_entity.pdbx_description
1 polymer ?
#
loop_
_entity_poly.entity_id
_entity_poly.type
_entity_poly.pdbx_seq_one_letter_code
_entity_poly.pdbx_strand_id
1 'polypeptide(L)'
;MPEKQVPTRNLAMELVRVTEAAALAAARWVGGGDKEAADGAAVDAMRLVLDTVPMDGVVIIGEGEKDEAPMLFNGERIGDGTPPAADIAVDPIDGTTLTALGRGNAIAVIAVGERGSMYDPGPCVYMEKIAVGPEAAHVIDINATPTENLEAVAKATGKQVTELMAVVLDRPRHDELIGEIRQAGARIRLIPDGDVAGGISTAWPDSGADI
;
A
#
# COMPACT_ATOMS: atom_id res chain seq x y z
N MET A 1 -17.32 -18.41 40.85
CA MET A 1 -17.09 -18.78 39.45
C MET A 1 -16.19 -17.72 38.85
N PRO A 2 -15.10 -18.06 38.13
CA PRO A 2 -14.35 -17.03 37.42
C PRO A 2 -15.28 -16.33 36.45
N GLU A 3 -15.19 -15.01 36.41
CA GLU A 3 -16.02 -14.13 35.60
C GLU A 3 -15.90 -14.55 34.12
N LYS A 4 -17.01 -14.80 33.44
CA LYS A 4 -16.99 -15.15 32.02
C LYS A 4 -16.51 -13.93 31.24
N GLN A 5 -15.29 -13.99 30.73
CA GLN A 5 -14.74 -12.94 29.89
C GLN A 5 -15.50 -12.92 28.56
N VAL A 6 -16.17 -11.81 28.26
CA VAL A 6 -16.80 -11.58 26.96
C VAL A 6 -15.70 -11.33 25.94
N PRO A 7 -15.70 -11.97 24.76
CA PRO A 7 -14.72 -11.71 23.72
C PRO A 7 -14.72 -10.23 23.34
N THR A 8 -13.54 -9.60 23.34
CA THR A 8 -13.38 -8.23 22.84
C THR A 8 -13.37 -8.22 21.33
N ARG A 9 -13.89 -7.15 20.70
CA ARG A 9 -13.72 -6.93 19.26
C ARG A 9 -12.23 -6.80 19.00
N ASN A 10 -11.71 -7.60 18.08
CA ASN A 10 -10.32 -7.56 17.69
C ASN A 10 -10.16 -6.46 16.63
N LEU A 11 -9.35 -5.44 16.92
CA LEU A 11 -9.15 -4.30 16.02
C LEU A 11 -8.73 -4.75 14.62
N ALA A 12 -7.80 -5.70 14.50
CA ALA A 12 -7.36 -6.20 13.20
C ALA A 12 -8.50 -6.84 12.41
N MET A 13 -9.39 -7.60 13.07
CA MET A 13 -10.56 -8.19 12.41
C MET A 13 -11.60 -7.14 11.99
N GLU A 14 -11.71 -6.02 12.71
CA GLU A 14 -12.56 -4.91 12.26
C GLU A 14 -11.96 -4.18 11.06
N LEU A 15 -10.64 -4.01 11.02
CA LEU A 15 -9.94 -3.39 9.89
C LEU A 15 -10.01 -4.22 8.60
N VAL A 16 -10.07 -5.56 8.70
CA VAL A 16 -10.36 -6.41 7.53
C VAL A 16 -11.69 -6.04 6.89
N ARG A 17 -12.73 -5.77 7.69
CA ARG A 17 -14.06 -5.41 7.20
C ARG A 17 -14.07 -4.04 6.52
N VAL A 18 -13.16 -3.15 6.92
CA VAL A 18 -12.99 -1.83 6.32
C VAL A 18 -12.54 -1.97 4.87
N THR A 19 -11.47 -2.73 4.61
CA THR A 19 -10.98 -2.96 3.24
C THR A 19 -11.93 -3.83 2.42
N GLU A 20 -12.62 -4.79 3.02
CA GLU A 20 -13.69 -5.55 2.35
C GLU A 20 -14.82 -4.63 1.86
N ALA A 21 -15.29 -3.70 2.70
CA ALA A 21 -16.35 -2.78 2.33
C ALA A 21 -15.93 -1.85 1.18
N ALA A 22 -14.73 -1.28 1.26
CA ALA A 22 -14.14 -0.45 0.21
C ALA A 22 -14.02 -1.22 -1.11
N ALA A 23 -13.42 -2.41 -1.09
CA ALA A 23 -13.24 -3.24 -2.26
C ALA A 23 -14.58 -3.67 -2.89
N LEU A 24 -15.58 -4.04 -2.09
CA LEU A 24 -16.91 -4.42 -2.58
C LEU A 24 -17.68 -3.23 -3.19
N ALA A 25 -17.46 -2.01 -2.68
CA ALA A 25 -18.03 -0.80 -3.27
C ALA A 25 -17.35 -0.46 -4.60
N ALA A 26 -16.02 -0.45 -4.64
CA ALA A 26 -15.21 -0.24 -5.83
C ALA A 26 -15.49 -1.28 -6.92
N ALA A 27 -15.72 -2.54 -6.54
CA ALA A 27 -15.95 -3.66 -7.47
C ALA A 27 -17.10 -3.42 -8.46
N ARG A 28 -18.08 -2.58 -8.09
CA ARG A 28 -19.22 -2.22 -8.95
C ARG A 28 -18.84 -1.34 -10.13
N TRP A 29 -17.67 -0.70 -10.06
CA TRP A 29 -17.14 0.24 -11.05
C TRP A 29 -16.00 -0.35 -11.88
N VAL A 30 -15.63 -1.61 -11.64
CA VAL A 30 -14.56 -2.30 -12.36
C VAL A 30 -14.88 -2.35 -13.86
N GLY A 31 -13.99 -1.78 -14.67
CA GLY A 31 -14.17 -1.67 -16.13
C GLY A 31 -15.19 -0.62 -16.58
N GLY A 32 -15.73 0.19 -15.67
CA GLY A 32 -16.73 1.21 -15.95
C GLY A 32 -16.19 2.50 -16.56
N GLY A 33 -14.86 2.69 -16.60
CA GLY A 33 -14.20 3.86 -17.18
C GLY A 33 -14.26 5.13 -16.32
N ASP A 34 -14.83 5.06 -15.12
CA ASP A 34 -14.95 6.19 -14.20
C ASP A 34 -14.16 5.93 -12.91
N LYS A 35 -12.94 6.48 -12.87
CA LYS A 35 -12.03 6.30 -11.72
C LYS A 35 -12.47 7.09 -10.50
N GLU A 36 -13.05 8.28 -10.69
CA GLU A 36 -13.45 9.15 -9.58
C GLU A 36 -14.68 8.59 -8.88
N ALA A 37 -15.62 8.02 -9.64
CA ALA A 37 -16.79 7.37 -9.05
C ALA A 37 -16.43 6.05 -8.35
N ALA A 38 -15.46 5.29 -8.87
CA ALA A 38 -14.95 4.10 -8.20
C ALA A 38 -14.32 4.47 -6.85
N ASP A 39 -13.48 5.49 -6.84
CA ASP A 39 -12.75 5.97 -5.69
C ASP A 39 -13.68 6.55 -4.61
N GLY A 40 -14.57 7.46 -4.99
CA GLY A 40 -15.58 8.01 -4.07
C GLY A 40 -16.44 6.93 -3.41
N ALA A 41 -16.82 5.89 -4.16
CA ALA A 41 -17.57 4.76 -3.60
C ALA A 41 -16.75 3.94 -2.58
N ALA A 42 -15.44 3.79 -2.80
CA ALA A 42 -14.56 3.11 -1.86
C ALA A 42 -14.32 3.96 -0.59
N VAL A 43 -14.06 5.26 -0.75
CA VAL A 43 -13.93 6.24 0.35
C VAL A 43 -15.16 6.21 1.24
N ASP A 44 -16.36 6.33 0.66
CA ASP A 44 -17.64 6.32 1.39
C ASP A 44 -17.80 5.04 2.22
N ALA A 45 -17.57 3.89 1.59
CA ALA A 45 -17.73 2.60 2.24
C ALA A 45 -16.68 2.37 3.35
N MET A 46 -15.42 2.73 3.08
CA MET A 46 -14.33 2.67 4.04
C MET A 46 -14.64 3.54 5.27
N ARG A 47 -15.00 4.80 5.04
CA ARG A 47 -15.30 5.79 6.08
C ARG A 47 -16.46 5.35 6.97
N LEU A 48 -17.52 4.80 6.37
CA LEU A 48 -18.69 4.30 7.10
C LEU A 48 -18.35 3.17 8.07
N VAL A 49 -17.51 2.22 7.65
CA VAL A 49 -17.11 1.10 8.52
C VAL A 49 -16.16 1.60 9.62
N LEU A 50 -15.23 2.50 9.27
CA LEU A 50 -14.26 3.07 10.22
C LEU A 50 -14.92 3.76 11.41
N ASP A 51 -16.06 4.44 11.23
CA ASP A 51 -16.83 5.03 12.35
C ASP A 51 -17.26 4.03 13.42
N THR A 52 -17.34 2.74 13.08
CA THR A 52 -17.82 1.70 13.98
C THR A 52 -16.70 0.92 14.69
N VAL A 53 -15.44 1.27 14.37
CA VAL A 53 -14.25 0.60 14.88
C VAL A 53 -13.89 1.17 16.26
N PRO A 54 -13.67 0.31 17.28
CA PRO A 54 -13.27 0.76 18.61
C PRO A 54 -11.81 1.27 18.61
N MET A 55 -11.64 2.56 18.32
CA MET A 55 -10.35 3.27 18.31
C MET A 55 -10.52 4.80 18.35
N ASP A 56 -9.50 5.50 18.86
CA ASP A 56 -9.29 6.95 18.69
C ASP A 56 -8.23 7.13 17.61
N GLY A 57 -8.68 7.01 16.36
CA GLY A 57 -7.84 7.10 15.17
C GLY A 57 -7.64 8.52 14.69
N VAL A 58 -6.46 8.81 14.15
CA VAL A 58 -6.17 10.02 13.36
C VAL A 58 -5.62 9.59 12.01
N VAL A 59 -6.20 10.12 10.93
CA VAL A 59 -5.70 9.91 9.57
C VAL A 59 -4.41 10.71 9.39
N ILE A 60 -3.30 10.02 9.17
CA ILE A 60 -1.99 10.63 8.87
C ILE A 60 -1.75 10.67 7.36
N ILE A 61 -2.23 9.64 6.64
CA ILE A 61 -2.15 9.53 5.19
C ILE A 61 -3.55 9.17 4.69
N GLY A 62 -4.15 10.00 3.86
CA GLY A 62 -5.44 9.73 3.25
C GLY A 62 -5.62 10.42 1.90
N GLU A 63 -6.86 10.78 1.57
CA GLU A 63 -7.27 11.30 0.25
C GLU A 63 -6.65 12.66 -0.10
N GLY A 64 -6.16 13.38 0.91
CA GLY A 64 -5.50 14.67 0.74
C GLY A 64 -5.76 15.62 1.90
N GLU A 65 -5.54 16.91 1.64
CA GLU A 65 -5.81 17.97 2.60
C GLU A 65 -7.32 18.20 2.76
N LYS A 66 -7.73 18.69 3.93
CA LYS A 66 -9.15 18.90 4.29
C LYS A 66 -9.94 19.74 3.27
N ASP A 67 -9.28 20.68 2.61
CA ASP A 67 -9.92 21.56 1.63
C ASP A 67 -10.16 20.87 0.27
N GLU A 68 -9.44 19.77 0.01
CA GLU A 68 -9.48 19.02 -1.25
C GLU A 68 -10.23 17.69 -1.10
N ALA A 69 -10.21 17.10 0.10
CA ALA A 69 -10.86 15.82 0.42
C ALA A 69 -11.95 16.00 1.50
N PRO A 70 -13.24 15.71 1.19
CA PRO A 70 -14.34 15.87 2.15
C PRO A 70 -14.34 14.79 3.26
N MET A 71 -13.70 13.65 3.02
CA MET A 71 -13.58 12.51 3.94
C MET A 71 -12.19 11.91 3.80
N LEU A 72 -11.74 11.24 4.87
CA LEU A 72 -10.42 10.62 4.99
C LEU A 72 -9.27 11.61 4.72
N PHE A 73 -9.44 12.86 5.11
CA PHE A 73 -8.42 13.90 4.95
C PHE A 73 -7.36 13.82 6.06
N ASN A 74 -6.17 14.35 5.80
CA ASN A 74 -5.08 14.42 6.77
C ASN A 74 -5.51 15.16 8.05
N GLY A 75 -5.42 14.48 9.19
CA GLY A 75 -5.85 14.96 10.50
C GLY A 75 -7.31 14.65 10.87
N GLU A 76 -8.08 13.97 10.02
CA GLU A 76 -9.43 13.53 10.38
C GLU A 76 -9.40 12.56 11.57
N ARG A 77 -10.31 12.73 12.53
CA ARG A 77 -10.51 11.77 13.63
C ARG A 77 -11.53 10.71 13.22
N ILE A 78 -11.17 9.44 13.33
CA ILE A 78 -11.98 8.29 12.91
C ILE A 78 -11.99 7.19 13.98
N GLY A 79 -13.01 6.33 13.93
CA GLY A 79 -13.32 5.39 15.01
C GLY A 79 -14.34 5.96 15.99
N ASP A 80 -14.78 5.12 16.94
CA ASP A 80 -15.78 5.50 17.95
C ASP A 80 -15.19 6.36 19.10
N GLY A 81 -13.89 6.66 19.06
CA GLY A 81 -13.18 7.46 20.05
C GLY A 81 -12.75 6.70 21.30
N THR A 82 -13.00 5.40 21.39
CA THR A 82 -12.51 4.56 22.48
C THR A 82 -11.04 4.18 22.27
N PRO A 83 -10.27 3.87 23.33
CA PRO A 83 -8.89 3.38 23.16
C PRO A 83 -8.82 2.12 22.29
N PRO A 84 -7.72 1.91 21.54
CA PRO A 84 -6.44 2.62 21.62
C PRO A 84 -6.40 3.91 20.77
N ALA A 85 -5.48 4.81 21.13
CA ALA A 85 -5.09 5.92 20.27
C ALA A 85 -4.20 5.41 19.14
N ALA A 86 -4.54 5.72 17.89
CA ALA A 86 -3.87 5.19 16.72
C ALA A 86 -3.61 6.25 15.64
N ASP A 87 -2.56 6.01 14.85
CA ASP A 87 -2.32 6.63 13.56
C ASP A 87 -2.82 5.70 12.45
N ILE A 88 -3.39 6.28 11.40
CA ILE A 88 -4.03 5.54 10.33
C ILE A 88 -3.56 6.06 8.98
N ALA A 89 -3.21 5.13 8.09
CA ALA A 89 -3.00 5.40 6.68
C ALA A 89 -4.05 4.62 5.89
N VAL A 90 -4.74 5.30 4.98
CA VAL A 90 -5.75 4.70 4.12
C VAL A 90 -5.41 4.95 2.65
N ASP A 91 -5.66 3.93 1.84
CA ASP A 91 -5.71 4.04 0.39
C ASP A 91 -6.92 3.21 -0.07
N PRO A 92 -8.11 3.83 -0.19
CA PRO A 92 -9.34 3.15 -0.55
C PRO A 92 -9.23 2.36 -1.84
N ILE A 93 -8.45 2.86 -2.82
CA ILE A 93 -8.08 2.12 -4.04
C ILE A 93 -6.65 2.49 -4.48
N ASP A 94 -5.69 1.63 -4.15
CA ASP A 94 -4.38 1.66 -4.80
C ASP A 94 -4.56 1.15 -6.24
N GLY A 95 -4.65 2.09 -7.18
CA GLY A 95 -4.90 1.82 -8.59
C GLY A 95 -6.33 2.12 -9.07
N THR A 96 -6.85 3.32 -8.81
CA THR A 96 -8.15 3.80 -9.35
C THR A 96 -8.25 3.65 -10.88
N THR A 97 -7.17 3.94 -11.62
CA THR A 97 -7.08 3.68 -13.08
C THR A 97 -7.18 2.20 -13.42
N LEU A 98 -6.57 1.31 -12.63
CA LEU A 98 -6.66 -0.13 -12.82
C LEU A 98 -8.10 -0.59 -12.66
N THR A 99 -8.77 -0.13 -11.60
CA THR A 99 -10.19 -0.39 -11.35
C THR A 99 -11.05 0.07 -12.52
N ALA A 100 -10.95 1.34 -12.92
CA ALA A 100 -11.75 1.92 -14.00
C ALA A 100 -11.57 1.18 -15.34
N LEU A 101 -10.36 0.68 -15.62
CA LEU A 101 -10.03 -0.05 -16.85
C LEU A 101 -10.23 -1.57 -16.74
N GLY A 102 -10.64 -2.10 -15.59
CA GLY A 102 -10.85 -3.53 -15.38
C GLY A 102 -9.54 -4.35 -15.40
N ARG A 103 -8.44 -3.75 -14.96
CA ARG A 103 -7.11 -4.38 -14.88
C ARG A 103 -6.89 -5.02 -13.51
N GLY A 104 -5.98 -5.99 -13.46
CA GLY A 104 -5.57 -6.62 -12.20
C GLY A 104 -4.73 -5.69 -11.32
N ASN A 105 -4.52 -6.11 -10.07
CA ASN A 105 -3.69 -5.48 -9.03
C ASN A 105 -4.21 -4.18 -8.39
N ALA A 106 -5.47 -3.79 -8.63
CA ALA A 106 -6.13 -2.82 -7.76
C ALA A 106 -6.46 -3.45 -6.39
N ILE A 107 -6.12 -2.77 -5.29
CA ILE A 107 -6.40 -3.23 -3.93
C ILE A 107 -6.90 -2.09 -3.04
N ALA A 108 -7.68 -2.41 -2.01
CA ALA A 108 -8.01 -1.49 -0.93
C ALA A 108 -7.07 -1.72 0.25
N VAL A 109 -6.47 -0.66 0.78
CA VAL A 109 -5.40 -0.75 1.77
C VAL A 109 -5.74 0.10 3.00
N ILE A 110 -5.38 -0.46 4.16
CA ILE A 110 -5.33 0.28 5.42
C ILE A 110 -4.11 -0.18 6.21
N ALA A 111 -3.45 0.77 6.87
CA ALA A 111 -2.45 0.51 7.89
C ALA A 111 -2.83 1.25 9.17
N VAL A 112 -2.49 0.66 10.32
CA VAL A 112 -2.74 1.23 11.65
C VAL A 112 -1.51 1.01 12.51
N GLY A 113 -1.09 2.07 13.21
CA GLY A 113 0.05 2.07 14.12
C GLY A 113 -0.29 2.79 15.43
N GLU A 114 0.63 2.71 16.39
CA GLU A 114 0.55 3.52 17.61
C GLU A 114 0.55 5.02 17.24
N ARG A 115 -0.11 5.85 18.05
CA ARG A 115 -0.12 7.30 17.84
C ARG A 115 1.31 7.87 17.73
N GLY A 116 1.59 8.61 16.66
CA GLY A 116 2.89 9.21 16.36
C GLY A 116 3.92 8.25 15.75
N SER A 117 3.53 7.05 15.34
CA SER A 117 4.45 6.06 14.73
C SER A 117 4.50 6.14 13.20
N MET A 118 3.51 6.76 12.56
CA MET A 118 3.53 6.95 11.10
C MET A 118 4.28 8.21 10.73
N TYR A 119 5.11 8.11 9.69
CA TYR A 119 5.76 9.27 9.11
C TYR A 119 4.73 10.10 8.34
N ASP A 120 4.59 11.38 8.72
CA ASP A 120 3.83 12.37 7.96
C ASP A 120 4.78 13.01 6.93
N PRO A 121 4.60 12.72 5.63
CA PRO A 121 5.46 13.26 4.59
C PRO A 121 5.19 14.73 4.27
N GLY A 122 4.14 15.33 4.84
CA GLY A 122 3.65 16.66 4.44
C GLY A 122 3.29 16.71 2.95
N PRO A 123 3.43 17.86 2.28
CA PRO A 123 3.16 17.99 0.84
C PRO A 123 4.26 17.30 0.02
N CYS A 124 4.19 15.97 -0.07
CA CYS A 124 5.09 15.15 -0.85
C CYS A 124 4.34 14.51 -2.02
N VAL A 125 4.80 14.78 -3.25
CA VAL A 125 4.15 14.27 -4.47
C VAL A 125 4.80 12.97 -4.95
N TYR A 126 6.10 12.80 -4.71
CA TYR A 126 6.87 11.63 -5.12
C TYR A 126 7.91 11.25 -4.09
N MET A 127 8.13 9.94 -3.96
CA MET A 127 9.18 9.35 -3.14
C MET A 127 9.89 8.28 -3.98
N GLU A 128 11.21 8.32 -3.99
CA GLU A 128 12.03 7.22 -4.51
C GLU A 128 11.96 6.04 -3.53
N LYS A 129 11.79 4.83 -4.05
CA LYS A 129 11.50 3.63 -3.25
C LYS A 129 12.38 2.48 -3.68
N ILE A 130 12.80 1.69 -2.70
CA ILE A 130 13.39 0.36 -2.88
C ILE A 130 12.83 -0.53 -1.77
N ALA A 131 12.35 -1.72 -2.12
CA ALA A 131 11.74 -2.66 -1.18
C ALA A 131 12.25 -4.06 -1.50
N VAL A 132 12.43 -4.89 -0.47
CA VAL A 132 12.85 -6.29 -0.63
C VAL A 132 12.23 -7.15 0.46
N GLY A 133 12.22 -8.46 0.22
CA GLY A 133 11.82 -9.45 1.22
C GLY A 133 12.81 -9.59 2.39
N PRO A 134 12.43 -10.32 3.45
CA PRO A 134 13.20 -10.43 4.70
C PRO A 134 14.61 -11.00 4.51
N GLU A 135 14.83 -11.83 3.48
CA GLU A 135 16.13 -12.43 3.16
C GLU A 135 17.17 -11.38 2.74
N ALA A 136 16.74 -10.26 2.13
CA ALA A 136 17.62 -9.21 1.62
C ALA A 136 17.44 -7.84 2.32
N ALA A 137 16.58 -7.75 3.34
CA ALA A 137 16.25 -6.48 4.02
C ALA A 137 17.44 -5.74 4.65
N HIS A 138 18.57 -6.41 4.84
CA HIS A 138 19.77 -5.88 5.49
C HIS A 138 20.89 -5.50 4.50
N VAL A 139 20.68 -5.65 3.19
CA VAL A 139 21.74 -5.46 2.18
C VAL A 139 21.47 -4.38 1.15
N ILE A 140 20.28 -3.77 1.14
CA ILE A 140 19.93 -2.71 0.18
C ILE A 140 20.28 -1.31 0.71
N ASP A 141 20.62 -0.41 -0.21
CA ASP A 141 20.83 1.02 0.04
C ASP A 141 20.25 1.83 -1.11
N ILE A 142 19.32 2.74 -0.80
CA ILE A 142 18.67 3.60 -1.80
C ILE A 142 19.65 4.57 -2.48
N ASN A 143 20.82 4.83 -1.88
CA ASN A 143 21.85 5.68 -2.47
C ASN A 143 22.83 4.91 -3.37
N ALA A 144 22.78 3.57 -3.36
CA ALA A 144 23.55 2.73 -4.26
C ALA A 144 22.85 2.60 -5.62
N THR A 145 23.62 2.24 -6.64
CA THR A 145 23.06 2.02 -7.98
C THR A 145 22.09 0.82 -8.00
N PRO A 146 21.11 0.81 -8.91
CA PRO A 146 20.28 -0.37 -9.17
C PRO A 146 21.10 -1.65 -9.38
N THR A 147 22.24 -1.56 -10.09
CA THR A 147 23.15 -2.69 -10.31
C THR A 147 23.73 -3.24 -9.00
N GLU A 148 24.25 -2.37 -8.13
CA GLU A 148 24.81 -2.77 -6.83
C GLU A 148 23.74 -3.40 -5.93
N ASN A 149 22.54 -2.84 -5.90
CA ASN A 149 21.42 -3.40 -5.13
C ASN A 149 21.01 -4.79 -5.66
N LEU A 150 20.93 -4.98 -6.98
CA LEU A 150 20.61 -6.28 -7.59
C LEU A 150 21.65 -7.34 -7.24
N GLU A 151 22.95 -7.00 -7.29
CA GLU A 151 24.02 -7.90 -6.90
C GLU A 151 23.96 -8.26 -5.41
N ALA A 152 23.67 -7.29 -4.55
CA ALA A 152 23.51 -7.49 -3.12
C ALA A 152 22.33 -8.44 -2.80
N VAL A 153 21.17 -8.20 -3.42
CA VAL A 153 19.97 -9.04 -3.28
C VAL A 153 20.21 -10.45 -3.81
N ALA A 154 20.84 -10.59 -4.97
CA ALA A 154 21.20 -11.89 -5.55
C ALA A 154 22.08 -12.70 -4.59
N LYS A 155 23.11 -12.06 -4.04
CA LYS A 155 24.01 -12.68 -3.06
C LYS A 155 23.29 -13.10 -1.78
N ALA A 156 22.42 -12.25 -1.24
CA ALA A 156 21.68 -12.52 0.00
C ALA A 156 20.68 -13.69 -0.15
N THR A 157 20.03 -13.78 -1.31
CA THR A 157 19.03 -14.81 -1.62
C THR A 157 19.63 -16.09 -2.24
N GLY A 158 20.94 -16.10 -2.55
CA GLY A 158 21.60 -17.21 -3.20
C GLY A 158 21.17 -17.43 -4.66
N LYS A 159 20.60 -16.41 -5.30
CA LYS A 159 20.16 -16.40 -6.70
C LYS A 159 21.21 -15.76 -7.61
N GLN A 160 21.11 -15.97 -8.91
CA GLN A 160 21.80 -15.12 -9.89
C GLN A 160 20.99 -13.85 -10.16
N VAL A 161 21.64 -12.75 -10.54
CA VAL A 161 20.95 -11.51 -10.95
C VAL A 161 19.92 -11.77 -12.06
N THR A 162 20.22 -12.69 -12.98
CA THR A 162 19.34 -13.10 -14.07
C THR A 162 18.07 -13.83 -13.62
N GLU A 163 18.04 -14.33 -12.39
CA GLU A 163 16.89 -14.98 -11.78
C GLU A 163 16.00 -13.99 -11.03
N LEU A 164 16.51 -12.79 -10.70
CA LEU A 164 15.74 -11.76 -10.01
C LEU A 164 14.67 -11.12 -10.91
N MET A 165 13.58 -10.70 -10.28
CA MET A 165 12.50 -9.93 -10.88
C MET A 165 12.28 -8.62 -10.11
N ALA A 166 12.63 -7.50 -10.73
CA ALA A 166 12.37 -6.16 -10.22
C ALA A 166 10.97 -5.67 -10.62
N VAL A 167 10.23 -5.05 -9.70
CA VAL A 167 8.93 -4.42 -9.95
C VAL A 167 9.14 -2.92 -10.12
N VAL A 168 8.75 -2.39 -11.28
CA VAL A 168 8.97 -0.97 -11.61
C VAL A 168 7.71 -0.37 -12.23
N LEU A 169 7.31 0.82 -11.79
CA LEU A 169 6.24 1.57 -12.45
C LEU A 169 6.63 1.94 -13.88
N ASP A 170 5.78 1.62 -14.85
CA ASP A 170 5.98 1.94 -16.26
C ASP A 170 5.74 3.44 -16.50
N ARG A 171 6.80 4.23 -16.40
CA ARG A 171 6.77 5.69 -16.49
C ARG A 171 8.02 6.18 -17.21
N PRO A 172 7.93 7.24 -18.04
CA PRO A 172 9.11 7.81 -18.72
C PRO A 172 10.26 8.19 -17.78
N ARG A 173 9.95 8.61 -16.56
CA ARG A 173 10.96 8.94 -15.53
C ARG A 173 11.81 7.74 -15.07
N HIS A 174 11.44 6.50 -15.42
CA HIS A 174 12.17 5.29 -15.08
C HIS A 174 12.92 4.67 -16.27
N ASP A 175 13.00 5.34 -17.42
CA ASP A 175 13.67 4.78 -18.61
C ASP A 175 15.14 4.41 -18.33
N GLU A 176 15.86 5.26 -17.57
CA GLU A 176 17.25 5.00 -17.16
C GLU A 176 17.35 3.83 -16.17
N LEU A 177 16.51 3.82 -15.13
CA LEU A 177 16.41 2.73 -14.15
C LEU A 177 16.13 1.38 -14.84
N ILE A 178 15.14 1.34 -15.74
CA ILE A 178 14.77 0.15 -16.52
C ILE A 178 15.93 -0.29 -17.41
N GLY A 179 16.63 0.66 -18.03
CA GLY A 179 17.80 0.41 -18.85
C GLY A 179 18.91 -0.26 -18.05
N GLU A 180 19.22 0.26 -16.86
CA GLU A 180 20.26 -0.27 -15.99
C GLU A 180 19.92 -1.68 -15.47
N ILE A 181 18.70 -1.90 -14.98
CA ILE A 181 18.26 -3.22 -14.49
C ILE A 181 18.39 -4.28 -15.60
N ARG A 182 18.03 -3.93 -16.85
CA ARG A 182 18.18 -4.82 -18.01
C ARG A 182 19.66 -5.08 -18.34
N GLN A 183 20.52 -4.09 -18.22
CA GLN A 183 21.97 -4.24 -18.45
C GLN A 183 22.63 -5.14 -17.39
N ALA A 184 22.21 -5.03 -16.12
CA ALA A 184 22.63 -5.92 -15.04
C ALA A 184 22.15 -7.37 -15.25
N GLY A 185 21.11 -7.57 -16.07
CA GLY A 185 20.61 -8.87 -16.50
C GLY A 185 19.38 -9.36 -15.76
N ALA A 186 18.86 -8.60 -14.79
CA ALA A 186 17.63 -8.93 -14.07
C ALA A 186 16.39 -8.76 -14.96
N ARG A 187 15.32 -9.47 -14.60
CA ARG A 187 14.01 -9.35 -15.26
C ARG A 187 13.20 -8.22 -14.63
N ILE A 188 12.26 -7.65 -15.38
CA ILE A 188 11.42 -6.55 -14.90
C ILE A 188 9.94 -6.89 -15.08
N ARG A 189 9.17 -6.70 -14.02
CA ARG A 189 7.71 -6.64 -14.05
C ARG A 189 7.30 -5.17 -14.07
N LEU A 190 6.98 -4.66 -15.27
CA LEU A 190 6.46 -3.32 -15.43
C LEU A 190 5.00 -3.27 -14.97
N ILE A 191 4.69 -2.38 -14.03
CA ILE A 191 3.33 -2.17 -13.52
C ILE A 191 2.81 -0.79 -13.93
N PRO A 192 1.58 -0.67 -14.44
CA PRO A 192 1.03 0.61 -14.84
C PRO A 192 0.64 1.49 -13.66
N ASP A 193 0.24 0.94 -12.52
CA ASP A 193 -0.05 1.63 -11.25
C ASP A 193 0.10 0.57 -10.13
N GLY A 194 -0.08 0.96 -8.86
CA GLY A 194 -0.16 -0.01 -7.76
C GLY A 194 1.18 -0.37 -7.12
N ASP A 195 1.95 0.61 -6.67
CA ASP A 195 3.27 0.33 -6.09
C ASP A 195 3.22 -0.13 -4.62
N VAL A 196 2.08 0.00 -3.92
CA VAL A 196 1.88 -0.63 -2.61
C VAL A 196 1.81 -2.14 -2.77
N ALA A 197 0.97 -2.62 -3.68
CA ALA A 197 0.92 -4.04 -4.05
C ALA A 197 2.28 -4.54 -4.58
N GLY A 198 2.97 -3.70 -5.38
CA GLY A 198 4.32 -3.97 -5.88
C GLY A 198 5.33 -4.20 -4.74
N GLY A 199 5.40 -3.29 -3.78
CA GLY A 199 6.30 -3.38 -2.63
C GLY A 199 6.00 -4.60 -1.75
N ILE A 200 4.73 -4.83 -1.40
CA ILE A 200 4.30 -5.99 -0.60
C ILE A 200 4.70 -7.30 -1.27
N SER A 201 4.62 -7.37 -2.61
CA SER A 201 4.92 -8.58 -3.35
C SER A 201 6.36 -9.08 -3.13
N THR A 202 7.33 -8.19 -2.89
CA THR A 202 8.74 -8.56 -2.63
C THR A 202 8.92 -9.38 -1.34
N ALA A 203 8.00 -9.23 -0.37
CA ALA A 203 8.01 -9.97 0.88
C ALA A 203 7.16 -11.26 0.84
N TRP A 204 6.49 -11.54 -0.28
CA TRP A 204 5.64 -12.71 -0.45
C TRP A 204 6.35 -13.81 -1.27
N PRO A 205 6.72 -14.96 -0.66
CA PRO A 205 7.59 -15.96 -1.30
C PRO A 205 7.14 -16.42 -2.70
N ASP A 206 5.82 -16.56 -2.91
CA ASP A 206 5.25 -17.08 -4.16
C ASP A 206 4.88 -15.98 -5.19
N SER A 207 5.21 -14.71 -4.95
CA SER A 207 4.83 -13.60 -5.85
C SER A 207 5.68 -13.55 -7.14
N GLY A 208 6.87 -14.15 -7.07
CA GLY A 208 7.91 -14.03 -8.09
C GLY A 208 8.47 -12.61 -8.27
N ALA A 209 8.40 -11.76 -7.24
CA ALA A 209 9.04 -10.44 -7.18
C ALA A 209 10.12 -10.44 -6.10
N ASP A 210 11.26 -9.81 -6.37
CA ASP A 210 12.43 -9.82 -5.48
C ASP A 210 12.78 -8.42 -4.95
N ILE A 211 12.54 -7.38 -5.77
CA ILE A 211 12.90 -5.98 -5.50
C ILE A 211 11.91 -5.01 -6.16
#